data_AF-A0A080ZM56-F1
#
_entry.id   AF-A0A080ZM56-F1
#
_cell.length_a   1.000
_cell.length_b   1.000
_cell.length_c   1.000
_cell.angle_alpha   90.00
_cell.angle_beta   90.00
_cell.angle_gamma   90.00
#
_symmetry.space_group_name_H-M   'P 1'
#
loop_
_entity.id
_entity.type
_entity.pdbx_description
1 polymer ?
#
loop_
_entity_poly.entity_id
_entity_poly.type
_entity_poly.pdbx_seq_one_letter_code
_entity_poly.pdbx_strand_id
1 'polypeptide(L)'
;MWNDFWRYFVKTWMEWYDATMWNVQEMVRYEVDIINRTNNPLEKYNRDFASRLGTHPSLLAFIEGTKKEAERYIRLIIDIKHGRQSVPHHTPPVQPVVPASYACFV
;
A
#
# COMPACT_ATOMS: atom_id res chain seq x y z
N MET A 1 -16.54 -17.26 18.60
CA MET A 1 -15.77 -16.05 18.23
C MET A 1 -14.54 -16.39 17.38
N TRP A 2 -13.57 -17.18 17.85
CA TRP A 2 -12.38 -17.55 17.05
C TRP A 2 -12.71 -18.39 15.81
N ASN A 3 -13.52 -19.45 15.97
CA ASN A 3 -13.92 -20.31 14.86
C ASN A 3 -14.79 -19.57 13.84
N ASP A 4 -15.65 -18.65 14.31
CA ASP A 4 -16.50 -17.85 13.43
C ASP A 4 -15.69 -16.84 12.63
N PHE A 5 -14.68 -16.23 13.26
CA PHE A 5 -13.72 -15.37 12.58
C PHE A 5 -12.99 -16.12 11.47
N TRP A 6 -12.41 -17.29 11.75
CA TRP A 6 -11.68 -18.05 10.72
C TRP A 6 -12.59 -18.57 9.62
N ARG A 7 -13.81 -19.01 9.95
CA ARG A 7 -14.79 -19.43 8.95
C ARG A 7 -15.13 -18.29 8.00
N TYR A 8 -15.36 -17.08 8.54
CA TYR A 8 -15.56 -15.89 7.72
C TYR A 8 -14.31 -15.56 6.90
N PHE A 9 -13.15 -15.52 7.54
CA PHE A 9 -11.88 -15.16 6.90
C PHE A 9 -11.56 -16.08 5.72
N VAL A 10 -11.63 -17.40 5.90
CA VAL A 10 -11.36 -18.37 4.83
C VAL A 10 -12.37 -18.19 3.69
N LYS A 11 -13.66 -18.15 4.01
CA LYS A 11 -14.71 -17.98 2.99
C LYS A 11 -14.55 -16.70 2.19
N THR A 12 -14.18 -15.60 2.83
CA THR A 12 -14.04 -14.31 2.15
C THR A 12 -12.67 -14.18 1.45
N TRP A 13 -11.57 -14.39 2.17
CA TRP A 13 -10.23 -14.02 1.72
C TRP A 13 -9.44 -15.16 1.07
N MET A 14 -9.94 -16.40 1.13
CA MET A 14 -9.32 -17.56 0.48
C MET A 14 -10.21 -18.17 -0.61
N GLU A 15 -11.54 -18.11 -0.47
CA GLU A 15 -12.47 -18.67 -1.47
C GLU A 15 -13.05 -17.61 -2.41
N TRP A 16 -13.62 -16.52 -1.89
CA TRP A 16 -14.23 -15.48 -2.74
C TRP A 16 -13.19 -14.58 -3.40
N TYR A 17 -12.16 -14.20 -2.66
CA TYR A 17 -11.04 -13.44 -3.19
C TYR A 17 -9.82 -14.35 -3.26
N ASP A 18 -9.21 -14.43 -4.43
CA ASP A 18 -8.00 -15.21 -4.64
C ASP A 18 -6.86 -14.61 -3.79
N ALA A 19 -6.14 -15.44 -3.05
CA ALA A 19 -5.03 -15.01 -2.20
C ALA A 19 -3.95 -14.26 -3.01
N THR A 20 -3.81 -14.56 -4.30
CA THR A 20 -2.89 -13.85 -5.20
C THR A 20 -3.22 -12.36 -5.36
N MET A 21 -4.43 -11.92 -5.00
CA MET A 21 -4.85 -10.52 -5.08
C MET A 21 -4.39 -9.67 -3.88
N TRP A 22 -3.93 -10.27 -2.79
CA TRP A 22 -3.59 -9.53 -1.57
C TRP A 22 -2.35 -10.06 -0.83
N ASN A 23 -1.95 -11.31 -1.07
CA ASN A 23 -0.84 -11.94 -0.36
C ASN A 23 0.53 -11.53 -0.92
N VAL A 24 1.09 -10.45 -0.37
CA VAL A 24 2.43 -9.97 -0.73
C VAL A 24 3.53 -10.94 -0.29
N GLN A 25 3.31 -11.79 0.73
CA GLN A 25 4.31 -12.77 1.17
C GLN A 25 4.59 -13.83 0.10
N GLU A 26 3.59 -14.14 -0.72
CA GLU A 26 3.75 -15.00 -1.89
C GLU A 26 4.74 -14.39 -2.89
N MET A 27 4.66 -13.08 -3.12
CA MET A 27 5.57 -12.35 -4.03
C MET A 27 7.02 -12.42 -3.54
N VAL A 28 7.24 -12.33 -2.23
CA VAL A 28 8.57 -12.53 -1.62
C VAL A 28 9.07 -13.96 -1.84
N ARG A 29 8.20 -14.97 -1.71
CA ARG A 29 8.59 -16.38 -1.93
C ARG A 29 8.99 -16.68 -3.37
N TYR A 30 8.37 -16.02 -4.35
CA TYR A 30 8.69 -16.16 -5.77
C TYR A 30 9.71 -15.14 -6.27
N GLU A 31 10.48 -14.53 -5.36
CA GLU A 31 11.59 -13.62 -5.70
C GLU A 31 11.16 -12.43 -6.58
N VAL A 32 9.89 -12.00 -6.46
CA VAL A 32 9.44 -10.77 -7.11
C VAL A 32 10.15 -9.60 -6.45
N ASP A 33 10.82 -8.77 -7.25
CA ASP A 33 11.57 -7.63 -6.75
C ASP A 33 10.63 -6.55 -6.19
N ILE A 34 10.56 -6.45 -4.86
CA ILE A 34 9.78 -5.43 -4.16
C ILE A 34 10.65 -4.19 -3.97
N ILE A 35 10.79 -3.44 -5.06
CA ILE A 35 11.66 -2.26 -5.20
C ILE A 35 11.33 -1.07 -4.29
N ASN A 36 10.14 -1.04 -3.65
CA ASN A 36 9.75 0.07 -2.79
C ASN A 36 8.96 -0.38 -1.55
N ARG A 37 9.65 -0.41 -0.40
CA ARG A 37 9.02 -0.58 0.91
C ARG A 37 8.87 0.79 1.57
N THR A 38 7.64 1.16 1.89
CA THR A 38 7.37 2.32 2.74
C THR A 38 7.38 1.91 4.20
N ASN A 39 7.99 2.72 5.06
CA ASN A 39 7.94 2.55 6.51
C ASN A 39 6.58 2.93 7.11
N ASN A 40 5.70 3.58 6.33
CA ASN A 40 4.39 4.02 6.77
C ASN A 40 3.31 3.78 5.69
N PRO A 41 2.99 2.51 5.39
CA PRO A 41 2.08 2.14 4.30
C PRO A 41 0.64 2.58 4.54
N LEU A 42 0.15 2.42 5.76
CA LEU A 42 -1.23 2.71 6.09
C LEU A 42 -1.53 4.21 6.03
N GLU A 43 -0.65 5.04 6.60
CA GLU A 43 -0.84 6.49 6.56
C GLU A 43 -0.74 7.03 5.13
N LYS A 44 0.23 6.55 4.34
CA LYS A 44 0.32 6.91 2.92
C LYS A 44 -0.96 6.52 2.18
N TYR A 45 -1.43 5.28 2.36
CA TYR A 45 -2.68 4.83 1.74
C TYR A 45 -3.86 5.72 2.13
N ASN A 46 -4.05 5.99 3.43
CA ASN A 46 -5.15 6.81 3.91
C ASN A 46 -5.11 8.22 3.32
N ARG A 47 -3.92 8.82 3.23
CA ARG A 47 -3.73 10.15 2.63
C ARG A 47 -4.02 10.14 1.12
N ASP A 48 -3.47 9.17 0.39
CA ASP A 48 -3.67 9.04 -1.05
C ASP A 48 -5.15 8.77 -1.37
N PHE A 49 -5.81 7.92 -0.58
CA PHE A 49 -7.25 7.63 -0.70
C PHE A 49 -8.11 8.86 -0.39
N ALA A 50 -7.84 9.56 0.72
CA ALA A 50 -8.54 10.79 1.08
C ALA A 50 -8.33 11.90 0.04
N SER A 51 -7.15 12.01 -0.57
CA SER A 51 -6.90 12.98 -1.64
C SER A 51 -7.74 12.72 -2.90
N ARG A 52 -8.12 11.45 -3.15
CA ARG A 52 -8.92 11.05 -4.32
C ARG A 52 -10.42 11.17 -4.05
N LEU A 53 -10.86 10.87 -2.84
CA LEU A 53 -12.28 10.85 -2.47
C LEU A 53 -12.78 12.11 -1.79
N GLY A 54 -11.88 12.94 -1.28
CA GLY A 54 -12.20 13.99 -0.32
C GLY A 54 -12.28 13.46 1.11
N THR A 55 -12.19 14.37 2.08
CA THR A 55 -12.15 14.02 3.52
C THR A 55 -13.49 13.47 4.03
N HIS A 56 -14.62 13.88 3.43
CA HIS A 56 -15.97 13.52 3.88
C HIS A 56 -16.90 13.25 2.68
N PRO A 57 -16.69 12.16 1.94
CA PRO A 57 -17.56 11.79 0.82
C PRO A 57 -18.94 11.38 1.31
N SER A 58 -19.96 11.54 0.46
CA SER A 58 -21.25 10.89 0.67
C SER A 58 -21.09 9.36 0.65
N LEU A 59 -22.04 8.62 1.23
CA LEU A 59 -21.98 7.16 1.26
C LEU A 59 -21.84 6.55 -0.15
N LEU A 60 -22.57 7.09 -1.13
CA LEU A 60 -22.50 6.63 -2.52
C LEU A 60 -21.12 6.88 -3.12
N ALA A 61 -20.59 8.09 -2.95
CA ALA A 61 -19.25 8.46 -3.44
C ALA A 61 -18.16 7.60 -2.78
N PHE A 62 -18.31 7.30 -1.49
CA PHE A 62 -17.41 6.40 -0.76
C PHE A 62 -17.44 4.97 -1.33
N ILE A 63 -18.63 4.40 -1.55
CA ILE A 63 -18.77 3.05 -2.11
C ILE A 63 -18.16 2.97 -3.50
N GLU A 64 -18.47 3.93 -4.37
CA GLU A 64 -17.91 3.97 -5.73
C GLU A 64 -16.40 4.16 -5.72
N GLY A 65 -15.89 5.06 -4.88
CA GLY A 65 -14.46 5.28 -4.71
C GLY A 65 -13.71 4.07 -4.21
N THR A 66 -14.27 3.38 -3.22
CA THR A 66 -13.67 2.17 -2.65
C THR A 66 -13.60 1.05 -3.69
N LYS A 67 -14.63 0.88 -4.53
CA LYS A 67 -14.60 -0.09 -5.64
C LYS A 67 -13.50 0.24 -6.65
N LYS A 68 -13.42 1.50 -7.08
CA LYS A 68 -12.36 1.96 -8.00
C LYS A 68 -10.96 1.78 -7.41
N GLU A 69 -10.81 2.03 -6.12
CA GLU A 69 -9.52 1.88 -5.44
C GLU A 69 -9.12 0.40 -5.31
N ALA A 70 -10.06 -0.50 -5.01
CA ALA A 70 -9.82 -1.94 -5.00
C ALA A 70 -9.37 -2.44 -6.38
N GLU A 71 -10.04 -2.04 -7.46
CA GLU A 71 -9.63 -2.36 -8.83
C GLU A 71 -8.22 -1.86 -9.15
N ARG A 72 -7.91 -0.63 -8.73
CA ARG A 72 -6.58 -0.05 -8.90
C ARG A 72 -5.51 -0.86 -8.20
N TYR A 73 -5.77 -1.28 -6.96
CA TYR A 73 -4.82 -2.08 -6.18
C TYR A 73 -4.58 -3.46 -6.78
N ILE A 74 -5.64 -4.12 -7.25
CA ILE A 74 -5.50 -5.41 -7.95
C ILE A 74 -4.63 -5.24 -9.19
N ARG A 75 -4.87 -4.21 -10.02
CA ARG A 75 -4.03 -3.91 -11.19
C ARG A 75 -2.57 -3.67 -10.79
N LEU A 76 -2.34 -2.88 -9.73
CA LEU A 76 -1.00 -2.61 -9.22
C LEU A 76 -0.27 -3.90 -8.80
N ILE A 77 -0.93 -4.79 -8.04
CA ILE A 77 -0.34 -6.05 -7.61
C ILE A 77 -0.01 -6.94 -8.83
N ILE A 78 -0.92 -7.01 -9.80
CA ILE A 78 -0.68 -7.75 -11.04
C ILE A 78 0.52 -7.15 -11.78
N ASP A 79 0.62 -5.82 -11.90
CA ASP A 79 1.75 -5.17 -12.56
C ASP A 79 3.08 -5.43 -11.86
N ILE A 80 3.11 -5.41 -10.52
CA ILE A 80 4.31 -5.78 -9.75
C ILE A 80 4.67 -7.24 -10.01
N LYS A 81 3.70 -8.17 -9.95
CA LYS A 81 3.92 -9.61 -10.21
C LYS A 81 4.51 -9.89 -11.60
N HIS A 82 4.21 -9.05 -12.59
CA HIS A 82 4.71 -9.18 -13.95
C HIS A 82 5.90 -8.27 -14.27
N GLY A 83 6.50 -7.60 -13.28
CA GLY A 83 7.64 -6.71 -13.49
C GLY A 83 7.34 -5.47 -14.35
N ARG A 84 6.07 -5.06 -14.44
CA ARG A 84 5.65 -3.87 -15.21
C ARG A 84 5.71 -2.58 -14.41
N GLN A 85 5.93 -2.65 -13.10
CA GLN A 85 6.16 -1.48 -12.26
C GLN A 85 7.62 -1.04 -12.33
N SER A 86 7.83 0.26 -12.54
CA SER A 86 9.14 0.89 -12.43
C SER A 86 9.37 1.43 -11.03
N VAL A 87 10.65 1.58 -10.66
CA VAL A 87 11.04 2.20 -9.40
C VAL A 87 10.51 3.65 -9.39
N PRO A 88 9.76 4.07 -8.35
CA PRO A 88 9.36 5.46 -8.23
C PRO A 88 10.58 6.38 -8.19
N HIS A 89 10.54 7.48 -8.94
CA HIS A 89 11.62 8.46 -8.94
C HIS A 89 11.65 9.19 -7.58
N HIS A 90 12.58 8.79 -6.72
CA HIS A 90 12.80 9.46 -5.44
C HIS A 90 13.68 10.69 -5.65
N THR A 91 13.32 11.80 -5.00
CA THR A 91 14.24 12.93 -4.86
C THR A 91 15.52 12.43 -4.20
N PRO A 92 16.71 12.79 -4.72
CA PRO A 92 17.97 12.41 -4.10
C PRO A 92 17.97 12.79 -2.61
N PRO A 93 18.52 11.95 -1.72
CA PRO A 93 18.63 12.29 -0.31
C PRO A 93 19.42 13.59 -0.17
N VAL A 94 18.84 14.56 0.52
CA VAL A 94 19.55 15.78 0.91
C VAL A 94 20.57 15.37 1.97
N GLN A 95 21.86 15.60 1.71
CA GLN A 95 22.85 15.47 2.77
C GLN A 95 22.66 16.64 3.74
N PRO A 96 22.31 16.39 5.01
CA PRO A 96 22.18 17.48 5.97
C PRO A 96 23.57 18.07 6.22
N VAL A 97 23.74 19.34 5.86
CA VAL A 97 24.92 20.10 6.30
C VAL A 97 24.64 20.53 7.74
N VAL A 98 25.36 19.94 8.69
CA VAL A 98 25.33 20.42 10.08
C VAL A 98 25.91 21.83 10.09
N PRO A 99 25.14 22.86 10.47
CA PRO A 99 25.68 24.20 10.53
C PRO A 99 26.83 24.26 11.52
N ALA A 100 27.91 24.98 11.20
CA ALA A 100 29.08 25.11 12.05
C ALA A 100 28.73 25.59 13.48
N SER A 101 27.65 26.36 13.62
CA SER A 101 27.11 26.81 14.92
C SER A 101 26.68 25.67 15.85
N TYR A 102 26.30 24.51 15.32
CA TYR A 102 25.97 23.33 16.14
C TYR A 102 27.20 22.66 16.74
N ALA A 103 28.40 22.90 16.21
CA ALA A 103 29.65 22.42 16.82
C ALA A 103 30.10 23.30 18.02
N CYS A 104 29.38 24.39 18.29
CA CYS A 104 29.71 25.36 19.34
C CYS A 104 28.74 25.33 20.54
N PHE A 105 27.79 24.38 20.59
CA PHE A 105 27.04 24.14 21.82
C PHE A 105 27.96 23.46 22.84
N VAL A 106 28.44 24.25 23.80
CA VAL A 106 29.15 23.81 25.01
C VAL A 106 28.13 23.45 26.08
#